data_AF-A0A2V8M9B0-F1
#
_entry.id   AF-A0A2V8M9B0-F1
#
_cell.length_a   1.000
_cell.length_b   1.000
_cell.length_c   1.000
_cell.angle_alpha   90.00
_cell.angle_beta   90.00
_cell.angle_gamma   90.00
#
_symmetry.space_group_name_H-M   'P 1'
#
loop_
_entity.id
_entity.type
_entity.pdbx_description
1 polymer ?
#
loop_
_entity_poly.entity_id
_entity_poly.type
_entity_poly.pdbx_seq_one_letter_code
_entity_poly.pdbx_strand_id
1 'polypeptide(L)'
;YRHRIGMQYAYPDNDLSYEGNFLNMMFKTTELTYAPNPVLERALSVLFILHADHEQNCSTNAMRSIGSAHTDPFSSLAGAAAALYGPLHGGAN
;
A
#
# COMPACT_ATOMS: atom_id res chain seq x y z
N TYR A 1 0.45 -8.93 -4.44
CA TYR A 1 1.45 -9.93 -4.01
C TYR A 1 0.98 -11.36 -4.29
N ARG A 2 -0.05 -11.88 -3.60
CA ARG A 2 -0.48 -13.29 -3.67
C ARG A 2 -0.77 -13.81 -5.08
N HIS A 3 -1.44 -13.02 -5.91
CA HIS A 3 -1.66 -13.34 -7.33
C HIS A 3 -0.35 -13.66 -8.08
N ARG A 4 0.71 -12.87 -7.85
CA ARG A 4 2.02 -13.05 -8.50
C ARG A 4 2.68 -14.39 -8.16
N ILE A 5 2.40 -14.93 -6.97
CA ILE A 5 2.99 -16.17 -6.45
C ILE A 5 1.99 -17.35 -6.45
N GLY A 6 0.84 -17.21 -7.12
CA GLY A 6 -0.16 -18.29 -7.25
C GLY A 6 -0.94 -18.63 -5.98
N MET A 7 -0.92 -17.78 -4.95
CA MET A 7 -1.66 -18.00 -3.71
C MET A 7 -3.10 -17.47 -3.80
N GLN A 8 -4.07 -18.19 -3.22
CA GLN A 8 -5.46 -17.73 -3.07
C GLN A 8 -5.55 -16.47 -2.21
N TYR A 9 -6.49 -15.57 -2.48
CA TYR A 9 -6.67 -14.36 -1.66
C TYR A 9 -7.07 -14.68 -0.21
N ALA A 10 -6.40 -14.03 0.74
CA ALA A 10 -6.80 -14.01 2.14
C ALA A 10 -7.66 -12.76 2.38
N TYR A 11 -8.78 -12.93 3.08
CA TYR A 11 -9.68 -11.83 3.42
C TYR A 11 -9.15 -11.04 4.63
N PRO A 12 -9.52 -9.75 4.74
CA PRO A 12 -9.19 -8.95 5.91
C PRO A 12 -9.84 -9.53 7.17
N ASP A 13 -9.16 -9.37 8.30
CA ASP A 13 -9.63 -9.72 9.64
C ASP A 13 -9.84 -8.42 10.45
N ASN A 14 -11.00 -8.27 11.07
CA ASN A 14 -11.37 -7.06 11.81
C ASN A 14 -10.73 -6.98 13.21
N ASP A 15 -10.20 -8.11 13.70
CA ASP A 15 -9.53 -8.16 15.01
C ASP A 15 -8.04 -7.75 14.93
N LEU A 16 -7.53 -7.53 13.71
CA LEU A 16 -6.14 -7.13 13.47
C LEU A 16 -6.01 -5.61 13.25
N SER A 17 -4.83 -5.08 13.59
CA SER A 17 -4.43 -3.71 13.23
C SER A 17 -4.35 -3.53 11.71
N TYR A 18 -4.18 -2.29 11.22
CA TYR A 18 -4.02 -2.03 9.78
C TYR A 18 -2.82 -2.78 9.18
N GLU A 19 -1.66 -2.70 9.84
CA GLU A 19 -0.42 -3.34 9.41
C GLU A 19 -0.44 -4.86 9.63
N GLY A 20 -1.03 -5.31 10.75
CA GLY A 20 -1.26 -6.72 11.02
C GLY A 20 -2.17 -7.36 9.97
N ASN A 21 -3.20 -6.63 9.54
CA ASN A 21 -4.12 -7.09 8.50
C ASN A 21 -3.47 -7.08 7.11
N PHE A 22 -2.58 -6.13 6.82
CA PHE A 22 -1.75 -6.15 5.62
C PHE A 22 -0.84 -7.39 5.58
N LEU A 23 -0.17 -7.72 6.69
CA LEU A 23 0.64 -8.94 6.82
C LEU A 23 -0.20 -10.21 6.67
N ASN A 24 -1.38 -10.26 7.30
CA ASN A 24 -2.36 -11.34 7.16
C ASN A 24 -2.71 -11.56 5.67
N MET A 25 -3.13 -10.50 4.98
CA MET A 25 -3.52 -10.55 3.58
C MET A 25 -2.36 -10.85 2.62
N MET A 26 -1.11 -10.76 3.07
CA MET A 26 0.05 -11.20 2.29
C MET A 26 0.43 -12.64 2.59
N PHE A 27 0.54 -13.01 3.87
CA PHE A 27 1.31 -14.17 4.31
C PHE A 27 0.51 -15.28 5.00
N LYS A 28 -0.77 -15.08 5.35
CA LYS A 28 -1.61 -16.16 5.91
C LYS A 28 -1.65 -17.36 4.97
N THR A 29 -1.39 -18.56 5.47
CA THR A 29 -1.38 -19.78 4.68
C THR A 29 -2.62 -20.61 5.00
N THR A 30 -2.48 -21.62 5.85
CA THR A 30 -3.54 -22.56 6.23
C THR A 30 -4.09 -22.30 7.64
N GLU A 31 -3.51 -21.37 8.38
CA GLU A 31 -3.92 -21.06 9.74
C GLU A 31 -5.35 -20.48 9.77
N LEU A 32 -6.13 -20.81 10.80
CA LEU A 32 -7.47 -20.24 11.00
C LEU A 32 -7.38 -18.73 11.29
N THR A 33 -6.48 -18.35 12.19
CA THR A 33 -6.17 -16.98 12.57
C THR A 33 -4.70 -16.69 12.30
N TYR A 34 -4.40 -15.52 11.75
CA TYR A 34 -3.04 -15.08 11.51
C TYR A 34 -2.55 -14.27 12.71
N ALA A 35 -1.42 -14.64 13.28
CA ALA A 35 -0.76 -13.87 14.33
C ALA A 35 0.41 -13.10 13.72
N PRO A 36 0.31 -11.77 13.49
CA PRO A 36 1.41 -11.00 12.97
C PRO A 36 2.59 -11.01 13.95
N ASN A 37 3.82 -11.08 13.42
CA ASN A 37 5.00 -10.89 14.25
C ASN A 37 5.04 -9.41 14.73
N PRO A 38 5.06 -9.15 16.05
CA PRO A 38 4.96 -7.78 16.57
C PRO A 38 6.11 -6.87 16.13
N VAL A 39 7.30 -7.44 15.84
CA VAL A 39 8.43 -6.68 15.31
C VAL A 39 8.16 -6.23 13.87
N LEU A 40 7.61 -7.11 13.03
CA LEU A 40 7.29 -6.79 11.63
C LEU A 40 6.12 -5.82 11.53
N GLU A 41 5.10 -6.01 12.35
CA GLU A 41 3.95 -5.11 12.45
C GLU A 41 4.39 -3.69 12.84
N ARG A 42 5.23 -3.57 13.87
CA ARG A 42 5.80 -2.28 14.28
C ARG A 42 6.69 -1.67 13.19
N ALA A 43 7.51 -2.47 12.52
CA ALA A 43 8.36 -1.99 11.44
C ALA A 43 7.53 -1.43 10.28
N LEU A 44 6.46 -2.11 9.87
CA LEU A 44 5.54 -1.61 8.84
C LEU A 44 4.85 -0.32 9.27
N SER A 45 4.42 -0.21 10.53
CA SER A 45 3.77 1.02 11.00
C SER A 45 4.71 2.23 10.89
N VAL A 46 5.97 2.07 11.30
CA VAL A 46 7.00 3.11 11.13
C VAL A 46 7.24 3.42 9.66
N LEU A 47 7.38 2.40 8.79
CA LEU A 47 7.62 2.59 7.36
C LEU A 47 6.46 3.32 6.68
N PHE A 48 5.22 2.97 7.00
CA PHE A 48 4.03 3.63 6.45
C PHE A 48 3.96 5.09 6.90
N ILE A 49 4.24 5.38 8.17
CA ILE A 49 4.29 6.77 8.66
C ILE A 49 5.36 7.57 7.93
N LEU A 50 6.56 7.02 7.75
CA LEU A 50 7.67 7.71 7.07
C LEU A 50 7.40 7.97 5.58
N HIS A 51 6.54 7.19 4.94
CA HIS A 51 6.19 7.33 3.52
C HIS A 51 4.78 7.92 3.30
N ALA A 52 4.09 8.35 4.36
CA ALA A 52 2.69 8.77 4.28
C ALA A 52 2.49 10.01 3.41
N ASP A 53 3.38 10.99 3.53
CA ASP A 53 3.41 12.19 2.70
C ASP A 53 4.84 12.71 2.55
N HIS A 54 5.12 13.37 1.43
CA HIS A 54 6.40 14.01 1.17
C HIS A 54 6.21 15.25 0.29
N GLU A 55 5.27 16.11 0.70
CA GLU A 55 4.98 17.41 0.09
C GLU A 55 4.62 17.33 -1.41
N GLN A 56 5.12 18.27 -2.23
CA GLN A 56 4.81 18.37 -3.66
C GLN A 56 5.75 17.51 -4.52
N ASN A 57 5.85 16.22 -4.20
CA ASN A 57 6.61 15.26 -5.00
C ASN A 57 5.90 14.94 -6.35
N CYS A 58 6.59 14.19 -7.22
CA CYS A 58 6.13 13.88 -8.58
C CYS A 58 4.72 13.24 -8.61
N SER A 59 4.47 12.22 -7.81
CA SER A 59 3.16 11.52 -7.77
C SER A 59 2.06 12.37 -7.14
N THR A 60 2.34 13.10 -6.07
CA THR A 60 1.35 14.00 -5.45
C THR A 60 0.94 15.12 -6.42
N ASN A 61 1.89 15.73 -7.13
CA ASN A 61 1.58 16.73 -8.15
C ASN A 61 0.78 16.15 -9.31
N ALA A 62 1.10 14.94 -9.78
CA ALA A 62 0.33 14.26 -10.81
C ALA A 62 -1.15 14.08 -10.40
N MET A 63 -1.39 13.63 -9.16
CA MET A 63 -2.76 13.54 -8.62
C MET A 63 -3.49 14.88 -8.66
N ARG A 64 -2.82 15.97 -8.20
CA ARG A 64 -3.40 17.32 -8.18
C ARG A 64 -3.73 17.84 -9.58
N SER A 65 -2.84 17.62 -10.55
CA SER A 65 -3.05 18.03 -11.93
C SER A 65 -4.23 17.29 -12.57
N ILE A 66 -4.33 15.97 -12.40
CA ILE A 66 -5.48 15.19 -12.92
C ILE A 66 -6.78 15.59 -12.23
N GLY A 67 -6.76 15.73 -10.91
CA GLY A 67 -7.92 16.13 -10.11
C GLY A 67 -8.46 17.52 -10.45
N SER A 68 -7.60 18.43 -10.95
CA SER A 68 -8.01 19.78 -11.35
C SER A 68 -9.06 19.79 -12.48
N ALA A 69 -9.11 18.72 -13.28
CA ALA A 69 -10.14 18.52 -14.31
C ALA A 69 -11.47 17.97 -13.76
N HIS A 70 -11.63 17.89 -12.43
CA HIS A 70 -12.77 17.23 -11.74
C HIS A 70 -12.88 15.73 -12.04
N THR A 71 -11.73 15.08 -12.30
CA THR A 71 -11.64 13.63 -12.39
C THR A 71 -11.94 12.99 -11.04
N ASP A 72 -12.56 11.82 -11.03
CA ASP A 72 -12.82 11.09 -9.79
C ASP A 72 -11.50 10.76 -9.02
N PRO A 73 -11.55 10.60 -7.69
CA PRO A 73 -10.35 10.39 -6.89
C PRO A 73 -9.63 9.07 -7.20
N PHE A 74 -10.33 8.03 -7.68
CA PHE A 74 -9.72 6.74 -8.00
C PHE A 74 -8.92 6.82 -9.29
N SER A 75 -9.45 7.46 -10.32
CA SER A 75 -8.71 7.71 -11.57
C SER A 75 -7.51 8.64 -11.34
N SER A 76 -7.67 9.65 -10.48
CA SER A 76 -6.57 10.55 -10.09
C SER A 76 -5.47 9.79 -9.34
N LEU A 77 -5.85 8.89 -8.43
CA LEU A 77 -4.92 8.03 -7.71
C LEU A 77 -4.18 7.05 -8.64
N ALA A 78 -4.88 6.48 -9.64
CA ALA A 78 -4.25 5.61 -10.63
C ALA A 78 -3.15 6.33 -11.42
N GLY A 79 -3.39 7.59 -11.83
CA GLY A 79 -2.36 8.43 -12.46
C GLY A 79 -1.19 8.76 -11.53
N ALA A 80 -1.47 9.03 -10.24
CA ALA A 80 -0.44 9.23 -9.23
C ALA A 80 0.43 7.98 -9.02
N ALA A 81 -0.17 6.80 -8.98
CA ALA A 81 0.52 5.52 -8.87
C ALA A 81 1.43 5.26 -10.09
N ALA A 82 0.98 5.64 -11.30
CA ALA A 82 1.81 5.55 -12.50
C ALA A 82 3.04 6.47 -12.42
N ALA A 83 2.88 7.70 -11.91
CA ALA A 83 3.99 8.61 -11.67
C ALA A 83 4.95 8.08 -10.57
N LEU A 84 4.40 7.45 -9.52
CA LEU A 84 5.18 6.83 -8.45
C LEU A 84 6.03 5.65 -8.95
N TYR A 85 5.54 4.88 -9.92
CA TYR A 85 6.24 3.68 -10.43
C TYR A 85 7.55 3.97 -11.18
N GLY A 86 7.84 5.23 -11.52
CA GLY A 86 9.09 5.60 -12.19
C GLY A 86 10.36 5.29 -11.37
N PRO A 87 11.47 4.88 -12.01
CA PRO A 87 12.71 4.51 -11.31
C PRO A 87 13.41 5.68 -10.60
N LEU A 88 13.11 6.93 -11.00
CA LEU A 88 13.64 8.14 -10.35
C LEU A 88 12.71 8.69 -9.25
N HIS A 89 11.63 7.96 -8.92
CA HIS A 89 10.70 8.32 -7.86
C HIS A 89 10.50 7.12 -6.93
N GLY A 90 9.34 6.46 -6.94
CA GLY A 90 9.06 5.34 -6.03
C GLY A 90 9.79 4.04 -6.36
N GLY A 91 10.33 3.89 -7.58
CA GLY A 91 11.14 2.74 -7.99
C GLY A 91 12.61 2.80 -7.56
N ALA A 92 13.02 3.81 -6.80
CA ALA A 92 14.39 3.96 -6.31
C ALA A 92 14.74 3.07 -5.10
N ASN A 93 13.71 2.51 -4.43
CA ASN A 93 13.83 1.61 -3.29
C ASN A 93 13.98 0.13 -3.69
#